data_AF-S4N1N0-F1
#
_entry.id   AF-S4N1N0-F1
#
_cell.length_a   1.000
_cell.length_b   1.000
_cell.length_c   1.000
_cell.angle_alpha   90.00
_cell.angle_beta   90.00
_cell.angle_gamma   90.00
#
_symmetry.space_group_name_H-M   'P 1'
#
loop_
_entity.id
_entity.type
_entity.pdbx_description
1 polymer ?
#
loop_
_entity_poly.entity_id
_entity_poly.type
_entity_poly.pdbx_seq_one_letter_code
_entity_poly.pdbx_strand_id
1 'polypeptide(L)'
;MAGELRRRTEVRRLVATTHGHEVWWARTPGARTLLRRIGAGVDSVTYLGSYTRARIAAAVGPEAAARMRRLAPGVDADVFQGSEEAAARVRERYGLGDRPVVLCAARLSRARDRTR
;
A
#
# COMPACT_ATOMS: atom_id res chain seq x y z
N MET A 1 -17.60 7.21 15.24
CA MET A 1 -16.86 8.01 14.23
C MET A 1 -17.59 8.06 12.90
N ALA A 2 -17.66 6.98 12.11
CA ALA A 2 -18.35 6.99 10.81
C ALA A 2 -19.83 7.40 10.88
N GLY A 3 -20.58 6.87 11.85
CA GLY A 3 -21.98 7.27 12.08
C GLY A 3 -22.15 8.72 12.55
N GLU A 4 -21.15 9.29 13.22
CA GLU A 4 -21.20 10.70 13.65
C GLU A 4 -20.92 11.65 12.48
N LEU A 5 -19.92 11.29 11.65
CA LEU A 5 -19.61 12.00 10.41
C LEU A 5 -20.83 12.06 9.49
N ARG A 6 -21.51 10.92 9.28
CA ARG A 6 -22.74 10.88 8.47
C ARG A 6 -23.90 11.69 9.05
N ARG A 7 -23.96 11.84 10.39
CA ARG A 7 -25.01 12.64 11.04
C ARG A 7 -24.74 14.13 11.02
N ARG A 8 -23.47 14.54 11.07
CA ARG A 8 -23.07 15.96 11.17
C ARG A 8 -22.65 16.60 9.85
N THR A 9 -22.60 15.82 8.77
CA THR A 9 -22.11 16.29 7.46
C THR A 9 -22.91 15.65 6.33
N GLU A 10 -22.82 16.22 5.13
CA GLU A 10 -23.45 15.66 3.92
C GLU A 10 -22.63 14.54 3.26
N VAL A 11 -21.70 13.92 4.00
CA VAL A 11 -20.82 12.88 3.46
C VAL A 11 -21.63 11.65 3.07
N ARG A 12 -21.68 11.38 1.75
CA ARG A 12 -22.41 10.25 1.16
C ARG A 12 -21.59 8.96 1.12
N ARG A 13 -20.25 9.06 1.09
CA ARG A 13 -19.35 7.90 1.01
C ARG A 13 -18.12 8.08 1.89
N LEU A 14 -17.78 7.02 2.62
CA LEU A 14 -16.61 6.92 3.46
C LEU A 14 -15.67 5.86 2.89
N VAL A 15 -14.42 6.24 2.64
CA VAL A 15 -13.37 5.35 2.12
C VAL A 15 -12.25 5.28 3.14
N ALA A 16 -11.89 4.07 3.55
CA ALA A 16 -10.70 3.83 4.37
C ALA A 16 -9.53 3.42 3.48
N THR A 17 -8.48 4.23 3.46
CA THR A 17 -7.25 3.95 2.68
C THR A 17 -6.23 3.24 3.57
N THR A 18 -5.64 2.14 3.10
CA THR A 18 -4.61 1.40 3.86
C THR A 18 -3.21 1.54 3.25
N HIS A 19 -2.19 1.68 4.09
CA HIS A 19 -0.82 2.01 3.66
C HIS A 19 0.29 1.04 4.11
N GLY A 20 -0.03 0.03 4.93
CA GLY A 20 0.86 -1.09 5.27
C GLY A 20 1.07 -1.29 6.77
N HIS A 21 0.80 -0.28 7.61
CA HIS A 21 0.88 -0.38 9.07
C HIS A 21 -0.34 -1.11 9.66
N GLU A 22 -1.48 -1.02 8.98
CA GLU A 22 -2.73 -1.69 9.31
C GLU A 22 -2.58 -3.21 9.28
N VAL A 23 -1.59 -3.68 8.52
CA VAL A 23 -1.27 -5.10 8.46
C VAL A 23 -0.67 -5.57 9.80
N TRP A 24 0.09 -4.73 10.52
CA TRP A 24 0.51 -5.04 11.90
C TRP A 24 -0.68 -4.95 12.86
N TRP A 25 -1.54 -3.93 12.74
CA TRP A 25 -2.77 -3.80 13.54
C TRP A 25 -3.75 -4.97 13.39
N ALA A 26 -3.76 -5.63 12.22
CA ALA A 26 -4.56 -6.83 12.00
C ALA A 26 -4.16 -8.00 12.92
N ARG A 27 -2.91 -8.01 13.44
CA ARG A 27 -2.36 -9.03 14.33
C ARG A 27 -2.41 -8.63 15.81
N THR A 28 -2.54 -7.34 16.13
CA THR A 28 -2.51 -6.85 17.52
C THR A 28 -3.92 -6.89 18.14
N PRO A 29 -4.11 -7.57 19.30
CA PRO A 29 -5.36 -7.52 20.05
C PRO A 29 -5.77 -6.07 20.36
N GLY A 30 -7.06 -5.75 20.31
CA GLY A 30 -7.56 -4.37 20.44
C GLY A 30 -7.54 -3.59 19.11
N ALA A 31 -6.37 -3.44 18.48
CA ALA A 31 -6.26 -2.78 17.17
C ALA A 31 -7.08 -3.52 16.09
N ARG A 32 -7.11 -4.86 16.17
CA ARG A 32 -7.99 -5.70 15.34
C ARG A 32 -9.47 -5.38 15.51
N THR A 33 -9.94 -5.13 16.74
CA THR A 33 -11.33 -4.74 17.01
C THR A 33 -11.64 -3.36 16.45
N LEU A 34 -10.69 -2.44 16.53
CA LEU A 34 -10.81 -1.11 15.91
C LEU A 34 -10.93 -1.23 14.38
N LEU A 35 -10.10 -2.04 13.73
CA LEU A 35 -10.19 -2.32 12.29
C LEU A 35 -11.56 -2.88 11.90
N ARG A 36 -12.12 -3.78 12.72
CA ARG A 36 -13.48 -4.31 12.51
C ARG A 36 -14.56 -3.24 12.61
N ARG A 37 -14.46 -2.35 13.62
CA ARG A 37 -15.39 -1.21 13.77
C ARG A 37 -15.28 -0.22 12.61
N ILE A 38 -14.07 0.05 12.13
CA ILE A 38 -13.84 0.93 10.97
C ILE A 38 -14.44 0.27 9.73
N GLY A 39 -14.14 -1.00 9.46
CA GLY A 39 -14.65 -1.74 8.31
C GLY A 39 -16.18 -1.80 8.23
N ALA A 40 -16.85 -1.92 9.38
CA ALA A 40 -18.31 -1.88 9.46
C ALA A 40 -18.90 -0.50 9.13
N GLY A 41 -18.19 0.58 9.45
CA GLY A 41 -18.66 1.95 9.28
C GLY A 41 -18.34 2.61 7.93
N VAL A 42 -17.45 2.02 7.13
CA VAL A 42 -17.03 2.59 5.83
C VAL A 42 -17.63 1.83 4.65
N ASP A 43 -17.80 2.54 3.54
CA ASP A 43 -18.38 2.00 2.31
C ASP A 43 -17.36 1.21 1.48
N SER A 44 -16.07 1.56 1.59
CA SER A 44 -14.99 0.81 0.96
C SER A 44 -13.69 0.90 1.75
N VAL A 45 -12.88 -0.17 1.64
CA VAL A 45 -11.54 -0.26 2.21
C VAL A 45 -10.56 -0.52 1.08
N THR A 46 -9.55 0.32 0.91
CA THR A 46 -8.55 0.10 -0.15
C THR A 46 -7.42 -0.80 0.32
N TYR A 47 -6.74 -1.46 -0.62
CA TYR A 47 -5.52 -2.22 -0.36
C TYR A 47 -4.53 -2.12 -1.52
N LEU A 48 -3.24 -2.24 -1.22
CA LEU A 48 -2.16 -2.10 -2.20
C LEU A 48 -1.95 -3.38 -3.04
N GLY A 49 -1.91 -4.54 -2.38
CA GLY A 49 -1.65 -5.83 -3.02
C GLY A 49 -2.36 -7.02 -2.37
N SER A 50 -2.21 -8.20 -2.97
CA SER A 50 -2.81 -9.45 -2.49
C SER A 50 -2.36 -9.80 -1.06
N TYR A 51 -1.09 -9.57 -0.74
CA TYR A 51 -0.53 -9.78 0.60
C TYR A 51 -1.22 -8.93 1.67
N THR A 52 -1.37 -7.63 1.42
CA THR A 52 -2.05 -6.72 2.36
C THR A 52 -3.52 -7.06 2.48
N ARG A 53 -4.18 -7.44 1.36
CA ARG A 53 -5.59 -7.83 1.33
C ARG A 53 -5.85 -9.01 2.27
N ALA A 54 -5.08 -10.09 2.15
CA ALA A 54 -5.30 -11.31 2.92
C ALA A 54 -5.30 -11.05 4.44
N ARG A 55 -4.36 -10.23 4.92
CA ARG A 55 -4.21 -9.94 6.35
C ARG A 55 -5.25 -8.92 6.86
N ILE A 56 -5.59 -7.91 6.06
CA ILE A 56 -6.57 -6.90 6.44
C ILE A 56 -8.00 -7.47 6.39
N ALA A 57 -8.33 -8.27 5.37
CA ALA A 57 -9.66 -8.89 5.20
C ALA A 57 -10.07 -9.70 6.45
N ALA A 58 -9.13 -10.46 7.01
CA ALA A 58 -9.36 -11.22 8.23
C ALA A 58 -9.67 -10.34 9.45
N ALA A 59 -9.14 -9.12 9.51
CA ALA A 59 -9.34 -8.20 10.64
C ALA A 59 -10.62 -7.34 10.50
N VAL A 60 -10.97 -6.93 9.29
CA VAL A 60 -12.15 -6.07 9.05
C VAL A 60 -13.48 -6.84 9.02
N GLY A 61 -13.43 -8.16 8.80
CA GLY A 61 -14.62 -9.02 8.72
C GLY A 61 -15.14 -9.21 7.29
N PRO A 62 -16.00 -10.22 7.06
CA PRO A 62 -16.38 -10.69 5.72
C PRO A 62 -17.13 -9.62 4.89
N GLU A 63 -18.05 -8.87 5.49
CA GLU A 63 -18.80 -7.83 4.79
C GLU A 63 -17.89 -6.68 4.32
N ALA A 64 -17.02 -6.19 5.21
CA ALA A 64 -16.05 -5.16 4.86
C ALA A 64 -15.03 -5.67 3.84
N ALA A 65 -14.63 -6.95 3.94
CA ALA A 65 -13.74 -7.61 2.99
C ALA A 65 -14.34 -7.69 1.58
N ALA A 66 -15.66 -7.90 1.45
CA ALA A 66 -16.37 -7.89 0.17
C ALA A 66 -16.36 -6.50 -0.50
N ARG A 67 -16.26 -5.43 0.29
CA ARG A 67 -16.19 -4.03 -0.19
C ARG A 67 -14.75 -3.54 -0.42
N MET A 68 -13.76 -4.42 -0.29
CA MET A 68 -12.36 -4.05 -0.49
C MET A 68 -12.03 -3.78 -1.95
N ARG A 69 -11.27 -2.71 -2.23
CA ARG A 69 -10.86 -2.33 -3.58
C ARG A 69 -9.34 -2.19 -3.68
N ARG A 70 -8.77 -2.71 -4.76
CA ARG A 70 -7.33 -2.54 -5.01
C ARG A 70 -7.07 -1.10 -5.45
N LEU A 71 -6.21 -0.41 -4.72
CA LEU A 71 -5.66 0.89 -5.11
C LEU A 71 -4.15 0.77 -5.04
N ALA A 72 -3.56 0.24 -6.11
CA ALA A 72 -2.10 0.16 -6.22
C ALA A 72 -1.54 1.52 -6.65
N PRO A 73 -0.35 1.92 -6.16
CA PRO A 73 0.29 3.14 -6.63
C PRO A 73 0.58 3.02 -8.13
N GLY A 74 0.19 4.05 -8.88
CA GLY A 74 0.58 4.18 -10.28
C GLY A 74 2.04 4.58 -10.41
N VAL A 75 2.62 4.29 -11.57
CA VAL A 75 3.88 4.86 -12.02
C VAL A 75 3.59 5.76 -13.21
N ASP A 76 4.24 6.91 -13.28
CA ASP A 76 4.14 7.81 -14.43
C ASP A 76 4.93 7.21 -15.61
N ALA A 77 4.21 6.76 -16.65
CA ALA A 77 4.83 6.09 -17.78
C ALA A 77 5.63 7.05 -18.67
N ASP A 78 5.31 8.34 -18.67
CA ASP A 78 6.03 9.34 -19.45
C ASP A 78 7.38 9.65 -18.80
N VAL A 79 7.45 9.59 -17.47
CA VAL A 79 8.70 9.75 -16.72
C VAL A 79 9.53 8.47 -16.70
N PHE A 80 8.92 7.30 -16.50
CA PHE A 80 9.60 6.01 -16.35
C PHE A 80 9.62 5.19 -17.64
N GLN A 81 10.06 5.82 -18.73
CA GLN A 81 10.28 5.17 -20.03
C GLN A 81 11.76 4.83 -20.25
N GLY A 82 12.02 3.76 -21.02
CA GLY A 82 13.37 3.38 -21.41
C GLY A 82 13.99 4.38 -22.41
N SER A 83 15.27 4.71 -22.24
CA SER A 83 16.01 5.58 -23.16
C SER A 83 17.44 5.06 -23.32
N GLU A 84 17.81 4.72 -24.57
CA GLU A 84 19.17 4.28 -24.91
C GLU A 84 20.20 5.39 -24.67
N GLU A 85 19.85 6.63 -25.03
CA GLU A 85 20.70 7.79 -24.79
C GLU A 85 20.93 8.01 -23.28
N ALA A 86 19.88 7.91 -22.46
CA ALA A 86 20.03 8.01 -21.01
C ALA A 86 20.87 6.86 -20.45
N ALA A 87 20.71 5.64 -20.97
CA ALA A 87 21.52 4.49 -20.56
C ALA A 87 23.01 4.68 -20.92
N ALA A 88 23.32 5.19 -22.11
CA ALA A 88 24.69 5.50 -22.53
C ALA A 88 25.34 6.55 -21.61
N ARG A 89 24.63 7.65 -21.32
CA ARG A 89 25.11 8.69 -20.38
C ARG A 89 25.39 8.15 -18.99
N VAL A 90 24.54 7.26 -18.47
CA VAL A 90 24.75 6.62 -17.15
C VAL A 90 25.98 5.70 -17.20
N ARG A 91 26.13 4.90 -18.26
CA ARG A 91 27.28 4.01 -18.41
C ARG A 91 28.60 4.77 -18.51
N GLU A 92 28.64 5.85 -19.27
CA GLU A 92 29.80 6.73 -19.38
C GLU A 92 30.13 7.38 -18.04
N ARG A 93 29.14 8.01 -17.38
CA ARG A 93 29.30 8.70 -16.10
C ARG A 93 29.91 7.82 -15.00
N TYR A 94 29.52 6.54 -14.97
CA TYR A 94 29.99 5.59 -13.95
C TYR A 94 31.05 4.61 -14.48
N GLY A 95 31.58 4.81 -15.69
CA GLY A 95 32.64 3.98 -16.27
C GLY A 95 32.24 2.50 -16.42
N LEU A 96 30.97 2.22 -16.70
CA LEU A 96 30.43 0.86 -16.71
C LEU A 96 30.87 0.06 -17.95
N GLY A 97 31.10 0.73 -19.08
CA GLY A 97 31.37 0.09 -20.37
C GLY A 97 30.26 -0.92 -20.72
N ASP A 98 30.64 -2.05 -21.33
CA ASP A 98 29.71 -3.11 -21.76
C ASP A 98 29.44 -4.18 -20.70
N ARG A 99 29.88 -3.94 -19.46
CA ARG A 99 29.71 -4.93 -18.39
C ARG A 99 28.22 -5.11 -18.03
N PRO A 100 27.81 -6.32 -17.62
CA PRO A 100 26.50 -6.54 -17.00
C PRO A 100 26.32 -5.65 -15.76
N VAL A 101 25.12 -5.07 -15.59
CA VAL A 101 24.81 -4.12 -14.50
C VAL A 101 23.63 -4.63 -13.69
N VAL A 102 23.78 -4.63 -12.36
CA VAL A 102 22.69 -4.87 -11.41
C VAL A 102 22.40 -3.56 -10.66
N LEU A 103 21.16 -3.07 -10.75
CA LEU A 103 20.72 -1.83 -10.11
C LEU A 103 19.83 -2.12 -8.89
N CYS A 104 20.12 -1.49 -7.76
CA CYS A 104 19.25 -1.45 -6.59
C CYS A 104 18.77 -0.01 -6.34
N ALA A 105 17.58 0.32 -6.84
CA ALA A 105 16.94 1.62 -6.62
C ALA A 105 15.98 1.56 -5.42
N ALA A 106 16.55 1.43 -4.22
CA ALA A 106 15.79 1.34 -2.98
C ALA A 106 16.47 2.08 -1.84
N ARG A 107 15.69 2.46 -0.82
CA ARG A 107 16.25 2.96 0.44
C ARG A 107 17.08 1.87 1.10
N LEU A 108 18.35 2.14 1.38
CA LEU A 108 19.19 1.27 2.18
C LEU A 108 18.86 1.48 3.66
N SER A 109 18.01 0.62 4.19
CA SER A 109 17.70 0.56 5.61
C SER A 109 17.89 -0.87 6.11
N ARG A 110 18.31 -1.03 7.37
CA ARG A 110 18.21 -2.32 8.03
C ARG A 110 16.78 -2.82 7.90
N ALA A 111 16.61 -4.03 7.38
CA ALA A 111 15.32 -4.69 7.44
C ALA A 111 14.87 -4.66 8.91
N ARG A 112 13.71 -4.05 9.19
CA ARG A 112 13.09 -4.23 10.49
C ARG A 112 12.89 -5.73 10.63
N ASP A 113 13.53 -6.29 11.64
CA ASP A 113 13.59 -7.71 11.93
C ASP A 113 12.22 -8.34 11.70
N ARG A 114 12.15 -9.26 10.73
CA ARG A 114 11.02 -10.18 10.59
C ARG A 114 11.26 -11.28 11.62
N THR A 115 11.13 -10.93 12.89
CA THR A 115 11.16 -11.91 13.97
C THR A 115 10.09 -12.97 13.67
N ARG A 116 10.54 -14.22 13.83
CA ARG A 116 9.81 -15.48 13.66
C ARG A 116 8.35 -15.43 14.16
#